data_AF-Q8DN81-F1
#
_entry.id   AF-Q8DN81-F1
#
_cell.length_a   1.000
_cell.length_b   1.000
_cell.length_c   1.000
_cell.angle_alpha   90.00
_cell.angle_beta   90.00
_cell.angle_gamma   90.00
#
_symmetry.space_group_name_H-M   'P 1'
#
loop_
_entity.id
_entity.type
_entity.pdbx_description
1 polymer ?
#
loop_
_entity_poly.entity_id
_entity_poly.type
_entity_poly.pdbx_seq_one_letter_code
_entity_poly.pdbx_strand_id
1 'polypeptide(L)'
;MPTVFHKSAQVLEEEMNRYQPDFVLCIGQAGGRTSLTPERVAINQDDARISDNEDNQPIDRPIRPDGASAYFSSLPIKAMVQAIKKRAYRPLFPIRQGLLSAAI
;
A
#
# COMPACT_ATOMS: atom_id res chain seq x y z
N MET A 1 4.36 2.06 13.61
CA MET A 1 5.03 3.05 12.75
C MET A 1 4.68 4.45 13.23
N PRO A 2 5.67 5.32 13.50
CA PRO A 2 5.42 6.73 13.76
C PRO A 2 4.78 7.41 12.55
N THR A 3 3.81 8.30 12.78
CA THR A 3 3.30 9.22 11.75
C THR A 3 4.16 10.48 11.78
N VAL A 4 5.42 10.31 11.42
CA VAL A 4 6.45 11.37 11.42
C VAL A 4 7.34 11.17 10.18
N PHE A 5 7.58 12.25 9.44
CA PHE A 5 8.41 12.24 8.23
C PHE A 5 9.82 11.72 8.55
N HIS A 6 10.37 10.89 7.66
CA HIS A 6 11.68 10.20 7.78
C HIS A 6 11.83 9.20 8.95
N LYS A 7 11.28 9.48 10.14
CA LYS A 7 11.37 8.63 11.33
C LYS A 7 10.69 7.28 11.13
N SER A 8 9.59 7.24 10.38
CA SER A 8 8.96 5.99 9.99
C SER A 8 9.89 5.10 9.15
N ALA A 9 10.58 5.66 8.16
CA ALA A 9 11.54 4.90 7.35
C ALA A 9 12.72 4.39 8.19
N GLN A 10 13.23 5.21 9.13
CA GLN A 10 14.29 4.78 10.06
C GLN A 10 13.88 3.58 10.90
N VAL A 11 12.71 3.65 11.56
CA VAL A 11 12.18 2.52 12.35
C VAL A 11 11.99 1.28 11.47
N LEU A 12 11.53 1.44 10.23
CA LEU A 12 11.40 0.31 9.30
C LEU A 12 12.75 -0.32 8.99
N GLU A 13 13.77 0.48 8.64
CA GLU A 13 15.12 0.02 8.33
C GLU A 13 15.76 -0.70 9.54
N GLU A 14 15.59 -0.17 10.75
CA GLU A 14 16.05 -0.79 11.99
C GLU A 14 15.41 -2.16 12.23
N GLU A 15 14.07 -2.26 12.11
CA GLU A 15 13.36 -3.52 12.32
C GLU A 15 13.63 -4.54 11.19
N MET A 16 13.85 -4.08 9.95
CA MET A 16 14.30 -4.93 8.86
C MET A 16 15.68 -5.53 9.14
N ASN A 17 16.63 -4.72 9.63
CA ASN A 17 17.96 -5.21 9.99
C ASN A 17 17.91 -6.19 11.17
N ARG A 18 17.01 -5.95 12.13
CA ARG A 18 16.81 -6.79 13.32
C ARG A 18 16.19 -8.14 13.01
N TYR A 19 15.08 -8.17 12.27
CA TYR A 19 14.33 -9.39 12.02
C TYR A 19 14.73 -10.12 10.74
N GLN A 20 15.47 -9.46 9.84
CA GLN A 20 15.87 -9.98 8.53
C GLN A 20 14.72 -10.71 7.81
N PRO A 21 13.54 -10.08 7.64
CA PRO A 21 12.41 -10.74 7.03
C PRO A 21 12.66 -10.95 5.53
N ASP A 22 12.14 -12.06 4.99
CA ASP A 22 12.13 -12.28 3.53
C ASP A 22 11.27 -11.25 2.80
N PHE A 23 10.20 -10.78 3.47
CA PHE A 23 9.24 -9.84 2.91
C PHE A 23 8.77 -8.83 3.94
N VAL A 24 8.63 -7.58 3.49
CA VAL A 24 8.04 -6.50 4.26
C VAL A 24 6.74 -6.06 3.60
N LEU A 25 5.64 -6.06 4.36
CA LEU A 25 4.34 -5.57 3.90
C LEU A 25 4.03 -4.20 4.52
N CYS A 26 4.30 -3.13 3.78
CA CYS A 26 3.93 -1.77 4.18
C CYS A 26 2.47 -1.47 3.80
N ILE A 27 1.60 -1.29 4.79
CA ILE A 27 0.19 -0.93 4.59
C ILE A 27 -0.14 0.38 5.33
N GLY A 28 -1.03 1.17 4.72
CA GLY A 28 -1.55 2.40 5.30
C GLY A 28 -3.02 2.59 4.95
N GLN A 29 -3.75 3.30 5.81
CA GLN A 29 -5.13 3.69 5.56
C GLN A 29 -5.16 5.06 4.88
N ALA A 30 -6.08 5.25 3.94
CA ALA A 30 -6.31 6.55 3.30
C ALA A 30 -7.81 6.83 3.25
N GLY A 31 -8.20 8.03 3.71
CA GLY A 31 -9.59 8.46 3.75
C GLY A 31 -10.24 8.40 2.36
N GLY A 32 -11.51 7.98 2.32
CA GLY A 32 -12.28 7.84 1.08
C GLY A 32 -11.95 6.61 0.23
N ARG A 33 -10.92 5.82 0.57
CA ARG A 33 -10.62 4.58 -0.14
C ARG A 33 -11.43 3.41 0.43
N THR A 34 -12.07 2.64 -0.45
CA THR A 34 -12.89 1.47 -0.10
C THR A 34 -12.24 0.14 -0.49
N SER A 35 -10.99 0.17 -0.94
CA SER A 35 -10.31 -0.99 -1.51
C SER A 35 -8.80 -0.90 -1.32
N LEU A 36 -8.13 -2.06 -1.31
CA LEU A 36 -6.68 -2.15 -1.31
C LEU A 36 -6.12 -1.73 -2.67
N THR A 37 -5.13 -0.84 -2.66
CA THR A 37 -4.44 -0.35 -3.84
C THR A 37 -2.94 -0.61 -3.69
N PRO A 38 -2.36 -1.57 -4.44
CA PRO A 38 -0.92 -1.70 -4.51
C PRO A 38 -0.30 -0.43 -5.11
N GLU A 39 0.79 0.04 -4.51
CA GLU A 39 1.51 1.21 -5.01
C GLU A 39 2.30 0.85 -6.27
N ARG A 40 2.11 1.61 -7.35
CA ARG A 40 2.84 1.37 -8.62
C ARG A 40 4.09 2.20 -8.71
N VAL A 41 4.06 3.42 -8.16
CA VAL A 41 5.14 4.40 -8.29
C VAL A 41 5.37 5.06 -6.95
N ALA A 42 6.58 4.94 -6.42
CA ALA A 42 7.03 5.77 -5.31
C ALA A 42 7.67 7.04 -5.88
N ILE A 43 7.15 8.21 -5.49
CA ILE A 43 7.70 9.51 -5.89
C ILE A 43 8.69 9.95 -4.80
N ASN A 44 9.88 10.39 -5.19
CA ASN A 44 10.94 10.83 -4.28
C ASN A 44 10.73 12.30 -3.85
N GLN A 45 9.56 12.61 -3.31
CA GLN A 45 9.22 13.96 -2.87
C GLN A 45 8.33 13.91 -1.64
N ASP A 46 8.74 14.64 -0.61
CA ASP A 46 7.90 14.99 0.54
C ASP A 46 7.21 16.33 0.25
N ASP A 47 5.88 16.28 0.17
CA ASP A 47 5.01 17.44 0.03
C ASP A 47 3.75 17.26 0.89
N ALA A 48 3.72 17.94 2.03
CA ALA A 48 2.80 17.71 3.12
C ALA A 48 1.72 18.80 3.20
N ARG A 49 0.47 18.43 2.94
CA ARG A 49 -0.69 19.33 3.11
C ARG A 49 -0.95 19.72 4.57
N ILE A 50 -0.61 18.86 5.51
CA ILE A 50 -0.78 19.05 6.96
C ILE A 50 0.49 18.61 7.68
N SER A 51 0.71 19.12 8.89
CA SER A 51 1.80 18.68 9.74
C SER A 51 1.64 17.22 10.17
N ASP A 52 2.78 16.57 10.42
CA ASP A 52 2.83 15.29 11.08
C ASP A 52 2.70 15.43 12.62
N ASN A 53 2.90 14.33 13.35
CA ASN A 53 2.75 14.33 14.82
C ASN A 53 3.89 15.05 15.57
N GLU A 54 4.91 15.56 14.88
CA GLU A 54 6.03 16.32 15.45
C GLU A 54 6.17 17.68 14.74
N ASP A 55 5.06 18.21 14.22
CA ASP A 55 4.94 19.52 13.56
C ASP A 55 5.78 19.68 12.28
N ASN A 56 6.30 18.60 11.71
CA ASN A 56 7.00 18.67 10.43
C ASN A 56 5.98 18.76 9.30
N GLN A 57 6.22 19.71 8.40
CA GLN A 57 5.42 19.89 7.19
C GLN A 57 6.35 20.25 6.01
N PRO A 58 7.12 19.28 5.48
CA PRO A 58 7.97 19.51 4.32
C PRO A 58 7.11 19.90 3.10
N ILE A 59 7.58 20.87 2.32
CA ILE A 59 6.97 21.32 1.07
C ILE A 59 8.03 21.23 -0.01
N ASP A 60 7.73 20.51 -1.09
CA ASP A 60 8.59 20.34 -2.26
C ASP A 60 10.04 19.96 -1.92
N ARG A 61 10.24 18.97 -1.04
CA ARG A 61 11.57 18.49 -0.65
C ARG A 61 11.84 17.08 -1.18
N PRO A 62 13.03 16.80 -1.73
CA PRO A 62 13.39 15.43 -2.07
C PRO A 62 13.53 14.57 -0.81
N ILE A 63 13.03 13.33 -0.84
CA ILE A 63 13.16 12.39 0.29
C ILE A 63 14.61 11.87 0.37
N ARG A 64 15.18 11.52 -0.78
CA ARG A 64 16.58 11.09 -0.99
C ARG A 64 17.22 12.02 -2.03
N PRO A 65 18.09 12.98 -1.63
CA PRO A 65 18.67 13.98 -2.54
C PRO A 65 19.49 13.40 -3.70
N ASP A 66 20.08 12.22 -3.50
CA ASP A 66 20.88 11.45 -4.45
C ASP A 66 20.06 10.38 -5.21
N GLY A 67 18.75 10.28 -4.92
CA GLY A 67 17.86 9.30 -5.50
C GLY A 67 17.24 9.73 -6.83
N ALA A 68 16.71 8.75 -7.58
CA ALA A 68 15.87 9.03 -8.74
C ALA A 68 14.59 9.78 -8.35
N SER A 69 13.99 10.52 -9.28
CA SER A 69 12.75 11.27 -9.02
C SER A 69 11.56 10.37 -8.70
N ALA A 70 11.54 9.15 -9.24
CA ALA A 70 10.51 8.16 -8.96
C ALA A 70 11.03 6.73 -9.17
N TYR A 71 10.39 5.78 -8.50
CA TYR A 71 10.71 4.35 -8.56
C TYR A 71 9.45 3.57 -8.94
N PHE A 72 9.53 2.82 -10.04
CA PHE A 72 8.45 1.93 -10.45
C PHE A 72 8.55 0.59 -9.71
N SER A 73 7.41 0.06 -9.27
CA SER A 73 7.36 -1.27 -8.68
C SER A 73 7.78 -2.35 -9.69
N SER A 74 8.63 -3.28 -9.25
CA SER A 74 8.97 -4.50 -9.98
C SER A 74 7.95 -5.64 -9.78
N LEU A 75 6.93 -5.44 -8.93
CA LEU A 75 5.92 -6.45 -8.64
C LEU A 75 4.91 -6.58 -9.79
N PRO A 76 4.27 -7.76 -9.96
CA PRO A 76 3.23 -7.97 -10.95
C PRO A 76 1.90 -7.33 -10.52
N ILE A 77 1.85 -6.00 -10.45
CA ILE A 77 0.74 -5.21 -9.87
C ILE A 77 -0.62 -5.63 -10.43
N LYS A 78 -0.72 -5.84 -11.75
CA LYS A 78 -2.01 -6.25 -12.37
C LYS A 78 -2.47 -7.62 -11.85
N ALA A 79 -1.57 -8.59 -11.71
CA ALA A 79 -1.89 -9.90 -11.18
C ALA A 79 -2.30 -9.80 -9.70
N MET A 80 -1.60 -9.00 -8.90
CA MET A 80 -1.96 -8.73 -7.50
C MET A 80 -3.36 -8.13 -7.38
N VAL A 81 -3.69 -7.12 -8.20
CA VAL A 81 -5.02 -6.52 -8.22
C VAL A 81 -6.10 -7.54 -8.58
N GLN A 82 -5.86 -8.42 -9.56
CA GLN A 82 -6.81 -9.48 -9.90
C GLN A 82 -6.99 -10.47 -8.74
N ALA A 83 -5.91 -10.85 -8.06
CA ALA A 83 -5.96 -11.73 -6.89
C ALA A 83 -6.76 -11.10 -5.74
N ILE A 84 -6.55 -9.80 -5.47
CA ILE A 84 -7.30 -9.03 -4.46
C ILE A 84 -8.79 -9.02 -4.82
N LYS A 85 -9.14 -8.69 -6.06
CA LYS A 85 -10.54 -8.66 -6.53
C LYS A 85 -11.22 -10.01 -6.41
N LYS A 86 -10.54 -11.09 -6.80
CA LYS A 86 -11.06 -12.47 -6.69
C LYS A 86 -11.34 -12.85 -5.23
N ARG A 87 -10.53 -12.36 -4.28
CA ARG A 87 -10.71 -12.63 -2.85
C ARG A 87 -11.76 -11.74 -2.19
N ALA A 88 -11.89 -10.50 -2.65
CA ALA A 88 -12.96 -9.59 -2.23
C ALA A 88 -14.34 -10.06 -2.74
N TYR A 89 -14.39 -10.60 -3.96
CA TYR A 89 -15.55 -11.33 -4.48
C TYR A 89 -15.58 -12.77 -3.95
N ARG A 90 -15.55 -12.94 -2.63
CA ARG A 90 -15.92 -14.22 -2.02
C ARG A 90 -17.40 -14.11 -1.62
N PRO A 91 -18.36 -14.60 -2.42
CA PRO A 91 -19.74 -14.62 -1.99
C PRO A 91 -19.82 -15.34 -0.63
N LEU A 92 -20.34 -14.63 0.38
CA LEU A 92 -20.39 -15.12 1.76
C LEU A 92 -21.25 -16.38 1.90
N PHE A 93 -22.06 -16.68 0.89
CA PHE A 93 -22.69 -17.97 0.69
C PHE A 93 -22.34 -18.48 -0.70
N PRO A 94 -21.75 -19.68 -0.85
CA PRO A 94 -21.77 -20.35 -2.13
C PRO A 94 -23.24 -20.57 -2.49
N ILE A 95 -23.73 -19.88 -3.52
CA ILE A 95 -24.99 -20.25 -4.16
C ILE A 95 -24.81 -21.72 -4.55
N ARG A 96 -25.52 -22.62 -3.85
CA ARG A 96 -25.56 -24.03 -4.25
C ARG A 96 -26.16 -24.02 -5.65
N GLN A 97 -25.32 -24.22 -6.65
CA GLN A 97 -25.75 -24.49 -8.02
C GLN A 97 -26.59 -25.78 -7.95
N GLY A 98 -27.90 -25.62 -7.96
CA GLY A 98 -28.81 -26.74 -7.82
C GLY A 98 -30.22 -26.25 -7.56
N LEU A 99 -30.73 -25.36 -8.42
CA LEU A 99 -32.16 -25.09 -8.67
C LEU A 99 -32.28 -23.89 -9.61
N LEU A 100 -31.74 -24.01 -10.83
CA LEU A 100 -32.35 -23.33 -11.97
C LEU A 100 -33.23 -24.38 -12.64
N SER A 101 -34.47 -24.43 -12.16
CA SER A 101 -35.57 -25.12 -12.82
C SER A 101 -35.69 -24.52 -14.22
N ALA A 102 -35.36 -25.32 -15.23
CA ALA A 102 -35.79 -25.06 -16.60
C ALA A 102 -37.31 -25.07 -16.59
N ALA A 103 -37.92 -23.91 -16.79
CA ALA A 103 -39.32 -23.80 -17.16
C ALA A 103 -39.42 -24.11 -18.65
N ILE A 104 -39.58 -25.39 -18.98
CA ILE A 104 -40.38 -25.90 -20.10
C ILE A 104 -41.09 -27.14 -19.57
#